data_AF-A0A968P2E8-F1
#
_entry.id   AF-A0A968P2E8-F1
#
_cell.length_a   1.000
_cell.length_b   1.000
_cell.length_c   1.000
_cell.angle_alpha   90.00
_cell.angle_beta   90.00
_cell.angle_gamma   90.00
#
_symmetry.space_group_name_H-M   'P 1'
#
loop_
_entity.id
_entity.type
_entity.pdbx_description
1 polymer ?
#
loop_
_entity_poly.entity_id
_entity_poly.type
_entity_poly.pdbx_seq_one_letter_code
_entity_poly.pdbx_strand_id
1 'polypeptide(L)'
;MSKDQKEYAEKTSKLTSLTNRIAEADKKFKELVHEKAETHSVTRKQELIKEMVEINKQRNKDVDDYNRLKAELTYRYPSEGESLNRRYQTQNKRSLEEMEGVVGLDEMLTRVKKTIDRKFAPFMEEVAPTKPKASPAQAAPEKPPRLRLER
;
A
#
# COMPACT_ATOMS: atom_id res chain seq x y z
N MET A 1 -32.41 6.69 -12.74
CA MET A 1 -31.31 5.70 -12.81
C MET A 1 -31.67 4.67 -13.85
N SER A 2 -30.88 4.58 -14.94
CA SER A 2 -31.04 3.51 -15.93
C SER A 2 -30.68 2.14 -15.33
N LYS A 3 -31.11 1.05 -15.96
CA LYS A 3 -30.78 -0.32 -15.52
C LYS A 3 -29.27 -0.54 -15.45
N ASP A 4 -28.53 -0.01 -16.42
CA ASP A 4 -27.07 -0.12 -16.49
C ASP A 4 -26.36 0.68 -15.40
N GLN A 5 -26.88 1.86 -15.04
CA GLN A 5 -26.36 2.65 -13.91
C GLN A 5 -26.53 1.92 -12.57
N LYS A 6 -27.65 1.22 -12.38
CA LYS A 6 -27.87 0.41 -11.16
C LYS A 6 -26.91 -0.77 -11.10
N GLU A 7 -26.77 -1.51 -12.20
CA GLU A 7 -25.87 -2.67 -12.27
C GLU A 7 -24.41 -2.24 -12.03
N TYR A 8 -24.00 -1.11 -12.62
CA TYR A 8 -22.68 -0.54 -12.41
C TYR A 8 -22.44 -0.17 -10.94
N ALA A 9 -23.39 0.51 -10.29
CA ALA A 9 -23.30 0.88 -8.88
C ALA A 9 -23.21 -0.34 -7.95
N GLU A 10 -24.00 -1.39 -8.22
CA GLU A 10 -23.95 -2.65 -7.46
C GLU A 10 -22.60 -3.34 -7.58
N LYS A 11 -22.08 -3.45 -8.81
CA LYS A 11 -20.79 -4.11 -9.06
C LYS A 11 -19.61 -3.32 -8.50
N THR A 12 -19.64 -1.99 -8.56
CA THR A 12 -18.60 -1.14 -7.95
C THR A 12 -18.65 -1.17 -6.42
N SER A 13 -19.83 -1.25 -5.82
CA SER A 13 -19.99 -1.51 -4.39
C SER A 13 -19.41 -2.87 -4.01
N LYS A 14 -19.68 -3.91 -4.80
CA LYS A 14 -19.10 -5.25 -4.60
C LYS A 14 -17.56 -5.26 -4.73
N LEU A 15 -16.99 -4.52 -5.69
CA LEU A 15 -15.53 -4.32 -5.79
C LEU A 15 -14.95 -3.68 -4.52
N THR A 16 -15.65 -2.68 -3.96
CA THR A 16 -15.23 -2.01 -2.73
C THR A 16 -15.26 -2.98 -1.56
N SER A 17 -16.33 -3.77 -1.43
CA SER A 17 -16.44 -4.83 -0.42
C SER A 17 -15.32 -5.86 -0.53
N LEU A 18 -15.01 -6.33 -1.74
CA LEU A 18 -13.90 -7.25 -1.98
C LEU A 18 -12.55 -6.64 -1.61
N THR A 19 -12.34 -5.36 -1.93
CA THR A 19 -11.12 -4.62 -1.55
C THR A 19 -10.95 -4.59 -0.03
N ASN A 20 -12.03 -4.27 0.70
CA ASN A 20 -12.00 -4.24 2.16
C ASN A 20 -11.74 -5.63 2.75
N ARG A 21 -12.37 -6.68 2.21
CA ARG A 21 -12.15 -8.06 2.67
C ARG A 21 -10.72 -8.53 2.45
N ILE A 22 -10.11 -8.20 1.30
CA ILE A 22 -8.71 -8.51 1.02
C ILE A 22 -7.80 -7.79 2.04
N ALA A 23 -8.06 -6.52 2.31
CA ALA A 23 -7.30 -5.73 3.29
C ALA A 23 -7.45 -6.25 4.73
N GLU A 24 -8.66 -6.65 5.12
CA GLU A 24 -8.93 -7.27 6.42
C GLU A 24 -8.22 -8.63 6.56
N ALA A 25 -8.24 -9.45 5.51
CA ALA A 25 -7.51 -10.72 5.50
C ALA A 25 -5.99 -10.49 5.60
N ASP A 26 -5.47 -9.49 4.89
CA ASP A 26 -4.06 -9.08 4.99
C ASP A 26 -3.70 -8.64 6.42
N LYS A 27 -4.57 -7.86 7.07
CA LYS A 27 -4.37 -7.44 8.47
C LYS A 27 -4.38 -8.62 9.44
N LYS A 28 -5.39 -9.49 9.36
CA LYS A 28 -5.50 -10.68 10.21
C LYS A 28 -4.31 -11.62 10.01
N PHE A 29 -3.85 -11.79 8.77
CA PHE A 29 -2.66 -12.61 8.49
C PHE A 29 -1.42 -12.06 9.20
N LYS A 30 -1.22 -10.74 9.18
CA LYS A 30 -0.11 -10.09 9.93
C LYS A 30 -0.22 -10.34 11.44
N GLU A 31 -1.42 -10.20 12.01
CA GLU A 31 -1.68 -10.47 13.43
C GLU A 31 -1.32 -11.93 13.79
N LEU A 32 -1.71 -12.91 12.96
CA LEU A 32 -1.37 -14.32 13.17
C LEU A 32 0.14 -14.60 13.06
N VAL A 33 0.85 -13.93 12.14
CA VAL A 33 2.32 -14.08 12.04
C VAL A 33 2.99 -13.59 13.31
N HIS A 34 2.57 -12.43 13.84
CA HIS A 34 3.10 -11.92 15.10
C HIS A 34 2.76 -12.84 16.28
N GLU A 35 1.51 -13.32 16.38
CA GLU A 35 1.12 -14.26 17.44
C GLU A 35 1.94 -15.57 17.36
N LYS A 36 2.18 -16.08 16.14
CA LYS A 36 3.01 -17.27 15.90
C LYS A 36 4.46 -17.05 16.34
N ALA A 37 5.00 -15.85 16.15
CA ALA A 37 6.36 -15.49 16.56
C ALA A 37 6.52 -15.41 18.09
N GLU A 38 5.51 -14.88 18.79
CA GLU A 38 5.51 -14.73 20.25
C GLU A 38 5.12 -16.02 20.99
N THR A 39 4.36 -16.89 20.36
CA THR A 39 3.93 -18.16 20.96
C THR A 39 5.11 -19.09 21.20
N HIS A 40 5.15 -19.75 22.36
CA HIS A 40 6.16 -20.79 22.67
C HIS A 40 5.62 -22.22 22.58
N SER A 41 4.30 -22.40 22.60
CA SER A 41 3.66 -23.71 22.47
C SER A 41 3.66 -24.20 21.02
N VAL A 42 4.15 -25.43 20.79
CA VAL A 42 4.17 -26.06 19.47
C VAL A 42 2.75 -26.30 18.95
N THR A 43 1.84 -26.76 19.80
CA THR A 43 0.45 -27.03 19.42
C THR A 43 -0.26 -25.75 18.97
N ARG A 44 -0.10 -24.66 19.71
CA ARG A 44 -0.70 -23.36 19.35
C ARG A 44 -0.10 -22.81 18.05
N LYS A 45 1.20 -22.97 17.81
CA LYS A 45 1.82 -22.61 16.52
C LYS A 45 1.21 -23.36 15.35
N GLN A 46 0.92 -24.66 15.50
CA GLN A 46 0.29 -25.45 14.44
C GLN A 46 -1.14 -25.00 14.16
N GLU A 47 -1.90 -24.61 15.18
CA GLU A 47 -3.24 -24.02 15.00
C GLU A 47 -3.16 -22.70 14.24
N LEU A 48 -2.26 -21.80 14.64
CA LEU A 48 -2.05 -20.52 13.97
C LEU A 48 -1.66 -20.71 12.50
N ILE A 49 -0.80 -21.68 12.18
CA ILE A 49 -0.44 -22.00 10.80
C ILE A 49 -1.68 -22.47 10.00
N LYS A 50 -2.56 -23.28 10.58
CA LYS A 50 -3.81 -23.69 9.90
C LYS A 50 -4.72 -22.50 9.65
N GLU A 51 -4.88 -21.61 10.63
CA GLU A 51 -5.64 -20.37 10.49
C GLU A 51 -5.05 -19.47 9.37
N MET A 52 -3.72 -19.34 9.32
CA MET A 52 -3.02 -18.59 8.27
C MET A 52 -3.28 -19.18 6.87
N VAL A 53 -3.29 -20.51 6.74
CA VAL A 53 -3.59 -21.21 5.47
C VAL A 53 -5.01 -20.90 5.00
N GLU A 54 -5.99 -21.02 5.89
CA GLU A 54 -7.39 -20.76 5.55
C GLU A 54 -7.64 -19.28 5.20
N ILE A 55 -7.05 -18.35 5.94
CA ILE A 55 -7.14 -16.91 5.62
C ILE A 55 -6.52 -16.64 4.25
N ASN A 56 -5.33 -17.19 3.95
CA ASN A 56 -4.70 -16.96 2.66
C ASN A 56 -5.51 -17.56 1.50
N LYS A 57 -6.09 -18.75 1.70
CA LYS A 57 -6.98 -19.38 0.72
C LYS A 57 -8.20 -18.50 0.43
N GLN A 58 -8.87 -17.99 1.48
CA GLN A 58 -10.02 -17.11 1.31
C GLN A 58 -9.63 -15.77 0.67
N ARG A 59 -8.49 -15.19 1.06
CA ARG A 59 -7.94 -13.98 0.45
C ARG A 59 -7.72 -14.16 -1.05
N ASN A 60 -7.08 -15.27 -1.46
CA ASN A 60 -6.81 -15.54 -2.87
C ASN A 60 -8.09 -15.76 -3.69
N LYS A 61 -9.14 -16.33 -3.07
CA LYS A 61 -10.47 -16.40 -3.69
C LYS A 61 -11.09 -15.01 -3.87
N ASP A 62 -11.00 -14.15 -2.86
CA ASP A 62 -11.51 -12.78 -2.94
C ASP A 62 -10.75 -11.95 -4.00
N VAL A 63 -9.45 -12.19 -4.17
CA VAL A 63 -8.63 -11.62 -5.26
C VAL A 63 -9.09 -12.07 -6.64
N ASP A 64 -9.41 -13.35 -6.82
CA ASP A 64 -9.96 -13.86 -8.09
C ASP A 64 -11.29 -13.20 -8.43
N ASP A 65 -12.21 -13.18 -7.47
CA ASP A 65 -13.53 -12.57 -7.65
C ASP A 65 -13.41 -11.07 -7.94
N TYR A 66 -12.46 -10.39 -7.29
CA TYR A 66 -12.16 -8.99 -7.53
C TYR A 66 -11.66 -8.75 -8.96
N ASN A 67 -10.65 -9.51 -9.40
CA ASN A 67 -10.06 -9.34 -10.73
C ASN A 67 -11.05 -9.68 -11.84
N ARG A 68 -11.88 -10.72 -11.65
CA ARG A 68 -12.95 -11.09 -12.57
C ARG A 68 -13.98 -9.97 -12.70
N LEU A 69 -14.45 -9.43 -11.57
CA LEU A 69 -15.45 -8.36 -11.55
C LEU A 69 -14.90 -7.06 -12.15
N LYS A 70 -13.64 -6.75 -11.87
CA LYS A 70 -12.94 -5.61 -12.47
C LYS A 70 -12.88 -5.76 -13.99
N ALA A 71 -12.43 -6.91 -14.50
CA ALA A 71 -12.34 -7.15 -15.94
C ALA A 71 -13.71 -7.06 -16.62
N GLU A 72 -14.75 -7.60 -15.98
CA GLU A 72 -16.13 -7.49 -16.47
C GLU A 72 -16.60 -6.04 -16.56
N LEU A 73 -16.32 -5.21 -15.53
CA LEU A 73 -16.67 -3.79 -15.54
C LEU A 73 -15.89 -2.99 -16.59
N THR A 74 -14.59 -3.23 -16.72
CA THR A 74 -13.76 -2.56 -17.73
C THR A 74 -14.23 -2.89 -19.15
N TYR A 75 -14.63 -4.14 -19.41
CA TYR A 75 -15.13 -4.57 -20.71
C TYR A 75 -16.53 -4.01 -21.00
N ARG A 76 -17.45 -4.08 -20.02
CA ARG A 76 -18.85 -3.70 -20.21
C ARG A 76 -19.08 -2.18 -20.19
N TYR A 77 -18.22 -1.43 -19.49
CA TYR A 77 -18.31 0.02 -19.33
C TYR A 77 -16.99 0.71 -19.69
N PRO A 78 -16.57 0.67 -20.97
CA PRO A 78 -15.27 1.19 -21.40
C PRO A 78 -15.12 2.71 -21.17
N SER A 79 -16.21 3.48 -21.23
CA SER A 79 -16.21 4.92 -20.93
C SER A 79 -15.81 5.23 -19.49
N GLU A 80 -16.02 4.29 -18.56
CA GLU A 80 -15.60 4.40 -17.16
C GLU A 80 -14.31 3.63 -16.88
N GLY A 81 -13.71 2.98 -17.89
CA GLY A 81 -12.57 2.09 -17.73
C GLY A 81 -11.33 2.77 -17.14
N GLU A 82 -11.02 4.00 -17.55
CA GLU A 82 -9.86 4.75 -17.03
C GLU A 82 -10.01 5.12 -15.55
N SER A 83 -11.19 5.61 -15.15
CA SER A 83 -11.47 5.97 -13.75
C SER A 83 -11.47 4.72 -12.86
N LEU A 84 -11.99 3.61 -13.38
CA LEU A 84 -12.04 2.32 -12.71
C LEU A 84 -10.64 1.73 -12.54
N ASN A 85 -9.79 1.79 -13.56
CA ASN A 85 -8.39 1.33 -13.48
C ASN A 85 -7.54 2.18 -12.52
N ARG A 86 -7.82 3.49 -12.42
CA ARG A 86 -7.14 4.36 -11.46
C ARG A 86 -7.51 4.01 -10.01
N ARG A 87 -8.79 3.72 -9.76
CA ARG A 87 -9.29 3.41 -8.41
C ARG A 87 -8.99 1.97 -7.99
N TYR A 88 -9.10 1.02 -8.92
CA TYR A 88 -9.04 -0.42 -8.66
C TYR A 88 -7.88 -1.04 -9.42
N GLN A 89 -6.73 -1.10 -8.77
CA GLN A 89 -5.55 -1.77 -9.33
C GLN A 89 -5.71 -3.29 -9.25
N THR A 90 -5.20 -3.99 -10.26
CA THR A 90 -5.21 -5.45 -10.29
C THR A 90 -4.49 -6.00 -9.08
N GLN A 91 -5.14 -6.93 -8.37
CA GLN A 91 -4.59 -7.53 -7.17
C GLN A 91 -3.91 -8.85 -7.52
N ASN A 92 -2.74 -9.10 -6.95
CA ASN A 92 -2.03 -10.36 -7.15
C ASN A 92 -2.32 -11.33 -6.00
N LYS A 93 -2.40 -12.61 -6.35
CA LYS A 93 -2.33 -13.68 -5.37
C LYS A 93 -0.93 -13.72 -4.78
N ARG A 94 -0.87 -14.14 -3.52
CA ARG A 94 0.39 -14.35 -2.82
C ARG A 94 0.35 -15.72 -2.16
N SER A 95 1.47 -16.42 -2.22
CA SER A 95 1.68 -17.64 -1.45
C SER A 95 1.81 -17.31 0.03
N LEU A 96 1.62 -18.32 0.88
CA LEU A 96 1.74 -18.15 2.33
C LEU A 96 3.17 -17.73 2.72
N GLU A 97 4.17 -18.30 2.03
CA GLU A 97 5.58 -18.02 2.25
C GLU A 97 5.96 -16.58 1.84
N GLU A 98 5.43 -16.09 0.71
CA GLU A 98 5.64 -14.68 0.31
C GLU A 98 5.01 -13.71 1.32
N MET A 99 3.81 -14.01 1.82
CA MET A 99 3.15 -13.16 2.82
C MET A 99 3.90 -13.16 4.15
N GLU A 100 4.31 -14.35 4.63
CA GLU A 100 5.09 -14.48 5.86
C GLU A 100 6.47 -13.83 5.72
N GLY A 101 7.14 -14.00 4.58
CA GLY A 101 8.45 -13.40 4.29
C GLY A 101 8.44 -11.87 4.34
N VAL A 102 7.41 -11.23 3.77
CA VAL A 102 7.26 -9.76 3.84
C VAL A 102 7.09 -9.29 5.29
N VAL A 103 6.29 -9.99 6.10
CA VAL A 103 6.09 -9.62 7.50
C VAL A 103 7.35 -9.88 8.33
N GLY A 104 8.06 -10.97 8.07
CA GLY A 104 9.34 -11.28 8.71
C GLY A 104 10.42 -10.24 8.39
N LEU A 105 10.47 -9.72 7.16
CA LEU A 105 11.36 -8.63 6.77
C LEU A 105 11.08 -7.34 7.57
N ASP A 106 9.81 -6.97 7.73
CA ASP A 106 9.41 -5.80 8.53
C ASP A 106 9.86 -5.93 9.99
N GLU A 107 9.75 -7.12 10.58
CA GLU A 107 10.27 -7.38 11.93
C GLU A 107 11.79 -7.24 12.00
N MET A 108 12.52 -7.80 11.03
CA MET A 108 13.97 -7.69 10.98
C MET A 108 14.43 -6.24 10.83
N LEU A 109 13.80 -5.48 9.93
CA LEU A 109 14.03 -4.04 9.76
C LEU A 109 13.77 -3.27 11.06
N THR A 110 12.69 -3.61 11.77
CA THR A 110 12.36 -3.00 13.06
C THR A 110 13.41 -3.31 14.12
N ARG A 111 13.94 -4.54 14.17
CA ARG A 111 15.03 -4.93 15.07
C ARG A 111 16.32 -4.18 14.75
N VAL A 112 16.71 -4.13 13.47
CA VAL A 112 17.91 -3.41 13.01
C VAL A 112 17.81 -1.93 13.35
N LYS A 113 16.66 -1.29 13.08
CA LYS A 113 16.40 0.11 13.45
C LYS A 113 16.62 0.34 14.94
N LYS A 114 16.02 -0.51 15.81
CA LYS A 114 16.22 -0.41 17.26
C LYS A 114 17.69 -0.57 17.67
N THR A 115 18.44 -1.45 17.01
CA THR A 115 19.88 -1.60 17.27
C THR A 115 20.67 -0.36 16.86
N ILE A 116 20.35 0.21 15.69
CA ILE A 116 20.97 1.45 15.22
C ILE A 116 20.65 2.57 16.20
N ASP A 117 19.38 2.78 16.53
CA ASP A 117 18.95 3.81 17.48
C ASP A 117 19.68 3.64 18.82
N ARG A 118 19.81 2.43 19.36
CA ARG A 118 20.55 2.22 20.62
C ARG A 118 22.04 2.50 20.53
N LYS A 119 22.70 2.07 19.44
CA LYS A 119 24.15 2.19 19.29
C LYS A 119 24.58 3.58 18.85
N PHE A 120 23.75 4.25 18.08
CA PHE A 120 24.04 5.53 17.44
C PHE A 120 23.26 6.71 18.02
N ALA A 121 22.24 6.53 18.86
CA ALA A 121 21.60 7.63 19.60
C ALA A 121 22.59 8.56 20.32
N PRO A 122 23.65 8.08 21.01
CA PRO A 122 24.60 8.97 21.67
C PRO A 122 25.56 9.69 20.70
N PHE A 123 25.59 9.28 19.42
CA PHE A 123 26.44 9.88 18.37
C PHE A 123 25.62 10.67 17.33
N MET A 124 24.29 10.56 17.40
CA MET A 124 23.36 11.43 16.70
C MET A 124 23.24 12.70 17.54
N GLU A 125 24.21 13.61 17.38
CA GLU A 125 24.03 15.00 17.81
C GLU A 125 22.67 15.49 17.31
N GLU A 126 21.96 16.26 18.15
CA GLU A 126 20.79 17.00 17.72
C GLU A 126 21.17 17.81 16.48
N VAL A 127 20.88 17.28 15.30
CA VAL A 127 20.75 18.12 14.11
C VAL A 127 19.51 18.93 14.42
N ALA A 128 19.73 20.05 15.11
CA ALA A 128 18.73 21.09 15.31
C ALA A 128 17.98 21.21 14.00
N PRO A 129 16.64 21.15 13.98
CA PRO A 129 15.89 21.24 12.75
C PRO A 129 16.37 22.52 12.06
N THR A 130 17.10 22.37 10.97
CA THR A 130 17.54 23.50 10.17
C THR A 130 16.25 24.16 9.73
N LYS A 131 15.89 25.25 10.43
CA LYS A 131 14.84 26.17 9.99
C LYS A 131 15.06 26.34 8.49
N PRO A 132 14.04 26.15 7.63
CA PRO A 132 14.20 26.37 6.21
C PRO A 132 14.75 27.79 6.05
N LYS A 133 16.03 27.87 5.69
CA LYS A 133 16.71 29.12 5.39
C LYS A 133 15.92 29.65 4.20
N ALA A 134 15.23 30.77 4.40
CA ALA A 134 14.45 31.44 3.39
C ALA A 134 15.19 31.37 2.05
N SER A 135 14.48 30.92 1.01
CA SER A 135 14.97 30.88 -0.36
C SER A 135 15.78 32.15 -0.66
N PRO A 136 17.02 32.06 -1.15
CA PRO A 136 17.62 33.23 -1.77
C PRO A 136 16.72 33.57 -2.96
N ALA A 137 16.11 34.75 -2.87
CA ALA A 137 15.36 35.35 -3.94
C ALA A 137 16.13 35.14 -5.24
N GLN A 138 15.45 34.54 -6.21
CA GLN A 138 15.92 34.45 -7.59
C GLN A 138 16.37 35.85 -8.00
N ALA A 139 17.68 36.00 -8.21
CA ALA A 139 18.24 37.18 -8.81
C ALA A 139 17.54 37.36 -10.17
N ALA A 140 16.81 38.46 -10.29
CA ALA A 140 16.15 38.85 -11.52
C ALA A 140 17.18 38.86 -12.67
N PRO A 141 16.82 38.40 -13.88
CA PRO A 141 17.71 38.52 -15.01
C PRO A 141 17.89 40.00 -15.35
N GLU A 142 19.12 40.48 -15.24
CA GLU A 142 19.53 41.80 -15.72
C GLU A 142 19.14 41.94 -17.19
N LYS A 143 18.29 42.91 -17.50
CA LYS A 143 17.96 43.28 -18.88
C LYS A 143 19.20 43.90 -19.54
N PRO A 144 19.56 43.51 -20.77
CA PRO A 144 20.66 44.17 -21.48
C PRO A 144 20.33 45.64 -21.78
N PRO A 145 21.34 46.52 -21.83
CA PRO A 145 21.16 47.96 -21.98
C PRO A 145 20.55 48.30 -23.34
N ARG A 146 19.50 49.13 -23.33
CA ARG A 146 18.90 49.70 -24.54
C ARG A 146 19.89 50.68 -25.18
N LEU A 147 20.42 50.32 -26.35
CA LEU A 147 21.08 51.28 -27.24
C LEU A 147 20.04 52.31 -27.69
N ARG A 148 20.27 53.56 -27.29
CA ARG A 148 19.49 54.73 -27.68
C ARG A 148 19.95 55.12 -29.09
N LEU A 149 19.15 54.85 -30.12
CA LEU A 149 19.30 55.56 -31.39
C LEU A 149 18.67 56.95 -31.19
N GLU A 150 19.51 57.98 -31.12
CA GLU A 150 19.06 59.34 -31.39
C GLU A 150 18.97 59.52 -32.90
N ARG A 151 17.77 59.97 -33.33
CA ARG A 151 17.36 60.58 -34.61
C ARG A 151 18.09 60.19 -35.89
#